data_AF-A0A6G6BK83-F1
#
_entry.id   AF-A0A6G6BK83-F1
#
_cell.length_a   1.000
_cell.length_b   1.000
_cell.length_c   1.000
_cell.angle_alpha   90.00
_cell.angle_beta   90.00
_cell.angle_gamma   90.00
#
_symmetry.space_group_name_H-M   'P 1'
#
loop_
_entity.id
_entity.type
_entity.pdbx_description
1 polymer ?
#
loop_
_entity_poly.entity_id
_entity_poly.type
_entity_poly.pdbx_seq_one_letter_code
_entity_poly.pdbx_strand_id
1 'polypeptide(L)'
;MITKIKVPSPGESITEVEISAWLVKNGDYVNKGQIIAEIDSDKATLEISAKESGKITLMVEKGEKIKIGDVLCLIDSSEKIPSPASKKILKEKNISIESIQGTGKHGRITKKDCILHLEEKKTPFIRSKKITPLSSLRRKISERLVYVKNQTASLTTFNEVNMLEILMIRKKYKDIFKKKHGVNLGFMSFFTLSCVRALKLYPDINAMINGEEKINFEYYDSAILGMHKIMERPVVVNGSIEIQPMMYLALSYDHRIIDGKESVGFLVSVKEAIEDPIKFFMEGNEENISKILEL
;
A
#
# COMPACT_ATOMS: atom_id res chain seq x y z
N MET A 1 21.07 24.27 36.96
CA MET A 1 21.16 24.48 38.43
C MET A 1 20.80 25.94 38.67
N ILE A 2 20.17 26.28 39.79
CA ILE A 2 19.85 27.69 40.08
C ILE A 2 20.88 28.22 41.08
N THR A 3 21.72 29.15 40.62
CA THR A 3 22.79 29.75 41.42
C THR A 3 22.38 31.13 41.90
N LYS A 4 22.43 31.35 43.22
CA LYS A 4 22.05 32.64 43.84
C LYS A 4 23.26 33.56 43.95
N ILE A 5 23.16 34.77 43.43
CA ILE A 5 24.17 35.83 43.63
C ILE A 5 23.73 36.69 44.80
N LYS A 6 24.61 36.82 45.79
CA LYS A 6 24.37 37.60 47.01
C LYS A 6 25.17 38.89 46.99
N VAL A 7 24.68 39.90 47.70
CA VAL A 7 25.41 41.16 47.94
C VAL A 7 26.76 40.86 48.60
N PRO A 8 27.90 41.26 47.99
CA PRO A 8 29.22 41.10 48.59
C PRO A 8 29.43 42.08 49.74
N SER A 9 30.32 41.76 50.70
CA SER A 9 30.67 42.67 51.79
C SER A 9 31.80 43.63 51.35
N PRO A 10 31.59 44.96 51.32
CA PRO A 10 32.61 45.93 50.91
C PRO A 10 33.60 46.30 52.05
N GLY A 11 33.36 45.92 53.30
CA GLY A 11 34.27 46.18 54.44
C GLY A 11 33.64 45.91 55.81
N GLU A 12 34.44 45.85 56.88
CA GLU A 12 34.02 45.45 58.24
C GLU A 12 33.02 46.42 58.93
N SER A 13 32.81 47.63 58.40
CA SER A 13 31.97 48.66 59.04
C SER A 13 30.80 49.16 58.18
N ILE A 14 30.43 48.47 57.10
CA ILE A 14 29.30 48.84 56.22
C ILE A 14 28.21 47.77 56.36
N THR A 15 26.96 48.18 56.53
CA THR A 15 25.83 47.26 56.75
C THR A 15 24.86 47.17 55.56
N GLU A 16 24.84 48.17 54.67
CA GLU A 16 23.88 48.31 53.57
C GLU A 16 24.57 48.87 52.31
N VAL A 17 24.09 48.49 51.12
CA VAL A 17 24.56 49.00 49.81
C VAL A 17 23.36 49.29 48.89
N GLU A 18 23.53 50.17 47.92
CA GLU A 18 22.49 50.56 46.96
C GLU A 18 22.83 50.09 45.54
N ILE A 19 21.85 49.65 44.75
CA ILE A 19 22.07 49.29 43.34
C ILE A 19 22.14 50.55 42.48
N SER A 20 23.34 50.88 42.00
CA SER A 20 23.62 52.01 41.12
C SER A 20 23.08 51.78 39.71
N ALA A 21 23.40 50.63 39.10
CA ALA A 21 22.93 50.27 37.76
C ALA A 21 22.94 48.76 37.50
N TRP A 22 21.93 48.29 36.75
CA TRP A 22 21.96 46.96 36.14
C TRP A 22 22.49 47.07 34.71
N LEU A 23 23.54 46.32 34.37
CA LEU A 23 24.12 46.25 33.03
C LEU A 23 23.45 45.19 32.14
N VAL A 24 22.57 44.38 32.72
CA VAL A 24 21.83 43.30 32.05
C VAL A 24 20.34 43.41 32.36
N LYS A 25 19.47 42.95 31.45
CA LYS A 25 18.02 42.97 31.65
C LYS A 25 17.53 41.67 32.27
N ASN A 26 16.35 41.73 32.89
CA ASN A 26 15.70 40.55 33.45
C ASN A 26 15.38 39.55 32.33
N GLY A 27 15.88 38.32 32.46
CA GLY A 27 15.75 37.26 31.46
C GLY A 27 16.89 37.18 30.43
N ASP A 28 17.91 38.05 30.51
CA ASP A 28 19.08 37.98 29.62
C ASP A 28 19.98 36.77 29.96
N TYR A 29 20.73 36.29 28.96
CA TYR A 29 21.74 35.26 29.18
C TYR A 29 23.08 35.90 29.54
N VAL A 30 23.57 35.61 30.73
CA VAL A 30 24.86 36.12 31.22
C VAL A 30 25.92 35.02 31.16
N ASN A 31 27.15 35.39 30.84
CA ASN A 31 28.28 34.47 30.86
C ASN A 31 28.98 34.51 32.23
N LYS A 32 29.55 33.39 32.67
CA LYS A 32 30.41 33.37 33.85
C LYS A 32 31.52 34.42 33.74
N GLY A 33 31.63 35.27 34.76
CA GLY A 33 32.59 36.38 34.84
C GLY A 33 32.13 37.68 34.16
N GLN A 34 30.94 37.71 33.56
CA GLN A 34 30.36 38.94 33.00
C GLN A 34 29.85 39.84 34.12
N ILE A 35 30.13 41.15 34.04
CA ILE A 35 29.61 42.14 34.98
C ILE A 35 28.11 42.31 34.73
N ILE A 36 27.32 42.17 35.78
CA ILE A 36 25.85 42.18 35.74
C ILE A 36 25.25 43.42 36.39
N ALA A 37 25.89 43.97 37.43
CA ALA A 37 25.41 45.15 38.16
C ALA A 37 26.56 45.91 38.81
N GLU A 38 26.32 47.19 39.05
CA GLU A 38 27.16 48.09 39.85
C GLU A 38 26.39 48.48 41.12
N ILE A 39 27.05 48.36 42.26
CA ILE A 39 26.52 48.74 43.58
C ILE A 39 27.36 49.85 44.18
N ASP A 40 26.71 50.83 44.80
CA ASP A 40 27.34 51.95 45.49
C ASP A 40 27.21 51.80 47.00
N SER A 41 28.30 52.10 47.70
CA SER A 41 28.36 52.24 49.15
C SER A 41 28.88 53.62 49.53
N ASP A 42 28.79 53.96 50.81
CA ASP A 42 29.22 55.24 51.41
C ASP A 42 30.69 55.57 51.12
N LYS A 43 31.49 54.57 50.73
CA LYS A 43 32.95 54.67 50.57
C LYS A 43 33.49 54.19 49.21
N ALA A 44 32.74 53.41 48.42
CA ALA A 44 33.20 52.87 47.14
C ALA A 44 32.06 52.29 46.26
N THR A 45 32.28 52.28 44.94
CA THR A 45 31.49 51.55 43.93
C THR A 45 32.09 50.17 43.66
N LEU A 46 31.27 49.11 43.60
CA LEU A 46 31.71 47.74 43.31
C LEU A 46 30.92 47.13 42.14
N GLU A 47 31.63 46.36 41.32
CA GLU A 47 31.06 45.59 40.22
C GLU A 47 30.74 44.15 40.64
N ILE A 48 29.54 43.70 40.30
CA ILE A 48 29.08 42.34 40.57
C ILE A 48 29.19 41.53 39.29
N SER A 49 29.94 40.43 39.36
CA SER A 49 30.14 39.50 38.24
C SER A 49 29.32 38.22 38.40
N ALA A 50 28.84 37.67 37.28
CA ALA A 50 28.10 36.42 37.23
C ALA A 50 28.97 35.21 37.62
N LYS A 51 28.52 34.40 38.57
CA LYS A 51 29.24 33.19 39.03
C LYS A 51 29.16 32.01 38.05
N GLU A 52 28.10 31.95 37.25
CA GLU A 52 27.85 30.89 36.26
C GLU A 52 27.25 31.47 34.98
N SER A 53 27.34 30.72 33.89
CA SER A 53 26.65 31.07 32.65
C SER A 53 25.21 30.55 32.70
N GLY A 54 24.23 31.41 32.42
CA GLY A 54 22.82 31.04 32.50
C GLY A 54 21.89 32.23 32.31
N LYS A 55 20.60 31.99 32.42
CA LYS A 55 19.58 33.04 32.31
C LYS A 55 19.43 33.76 33.65
N ILE A 56 19.57 35.09 33.66
CA ILE A 56 19.50 35.90 34.88
C ILE A 56 18.06 36.31 35.19
N THR A 57 17.65 36.15 36.45
CA THR A 57 16.39 36.71 36.98
C THR A 57 16.71 37.73 38.05
N LEU A 58 16.34 38.99 37.82
CA LEU A 58 16.57 40.09 38.75
C LEU A 58 15.52 40.05 39.87
N MET A 59 15.94 40.14 41.12
CA MET A 59 15.03 40.14 42.28
C MET A 59 14.88 41.51 42.93
N VAL A 60 15.73 42.48 42.54
CA VAL A 60 15.80 43.79 43.19
C VAL A 60 15.84 44.91 42.15
N GLU A 61 15.16 46.01 42.43
CA GLU A 61 15.07 47.16 41.53
C GLU A 61 16.25 48.13 41.69
N LYS A 62 16.45 49.01 40.70
CA LYS A 62 17.51 50.02 40.72
C LYS A 62 17.21 51.07 41.81
N GLY A 63 18.21 51.45 42.60
CA GLY A 63 18.09 52.43 43.68
C GLY A 63 17.56 51.88 45.01
N GLU A 64 17.39 50.56 45.11
CA GLU A 64 16.95 49.92 46.36
C GLU A 64 18.15 49.65 47.28
N LYS A 65 17.98 49.93 48.58
CA LYS A 65 18.99 49.65 49.62
C LYS A 65 18.84 48.25 50.17
N ILE A 66 19.91 47.48 50.14
CA ILE A 66 19.92 46.04 50.40
C ILE A 66 20.97 45.71 51.44
N LYS A 67 20.70 44.75 52.31
CA LYS A 67 21.66 44.29 53.32
C LYS A 67 22.67 43.33 52.74
N ILE A 68 23.87 43.33 53.33
CA ILE A 68 24.92 42.39 52.95
C ILE A 68 24.42 40.95 53.14
N GLY A 69 24.59 40.14 52.09
CA GLY A 69 24.18 38.73 52.08
C GLY A 69 22.80 38.44 51.47
N ASP A 70 22.00 39.46 51.16
CA ASP A 70 20.72 39.30 50.45
C ASP A 70 20.93 38.92 48.98
N VAL A 71 19.93 38.26 48.40
CA VAL A 71 20.00 37.71 47.04
C VAL A 71 19.62 38.78 46.02
N LEU A 72 20.53 39.10 45.11
CA LEU A 72 20.34 40.10 44.05
C LEU A 72 19.65 39.52 42.82
N CYS A 73 20.12 38.35 42.39
CA CYS A 73 19.61 37.68 41.21
C CYS A 73 19.86 36.17 41.26
N LEU A 74 19.08 35.45 40.46
CA LEU A 74 19.18 34.01 40.25
C LEU A 74 19.68 33.74 38.84
N ILE A 75 20.65 32.84 38.70
CA ILE A 75 21.12 32.36 37.39
C ILE A 75 20.67 30.91 37.22
N ASP A 76 19.89 30.62 36.19
CA ASP A 76 19.54 29.24 35.82
C ASP A 76 20.46 28.71 34.71
N SER A 77 21.25 27.69 35.04
CA SER A 77 22.20 27.01 34.15
C SER A 77 21.65 25.73 33.48
N SER A 78 20.34 25.47 33.54
CA SER A 78 19.72 24.24 32.98
C SER A 78 19.24 24.30 31.52
N GLU A 79 19.14 25.49 30.91
CA GLU A 79 18.65 25.63 29.53
C GLU A 79 19.72 25.31 28.47
N LYS A 80 19.50 24.26 27.68
CA LYS A 80 20.30 23.94 26.48
C LYS A 80 19.89 24.83 25.31
N ILE A 81 20.79 25.70 24.85
CA ILE A 81 20.50 26.61 23.75
C ILE A 81 21.01 26.02 22.42
N PRO A 82 20.17 25.87 21.37
CA PRO A 82 20.62 25.40 20.07
C PRO A 82 21.35 26.49 19.27
N SER A 83 22.29 26.10 18.41
CA SER A 83 22.90 27.04 17.47
C SER A 83 21.88 27.58 16.45
N PRO A 84 22.04 28.79 15.86
CA PRO A 84 21.14 29.33 14.85
C PRO A 84 20.86 28.36 13.69
N ALA A 85 21.89 27.64 13.24
CA ALA A 85 21.78 26.62 12.21
C ALA A 85 20.99 25.37 12.70
N SER A 86 21.22 24.93 13.94
CA SER A 86 20.47 23.81 14.55
C SER A 86 19.01 24.16 14.82
N LYS A 87 18.71 25.39 15.25
CA LYS A 87 17.35 25.87 15.50
C LYS A 87 16.48 25.81 14.24
N LYS A 88 17.07 26.08 13.07
CA LYS A 88 16.38 25.95 11.77
C LYS A 88 16.09 24.48 11.44
N ILE A 89 17.07 23.58 11.62
CA ILE A 89 16.92 22.14 11.33
C ILE A 89 15.93 21.46 12.28
N LEU A 90 15.98 21.80 13.57
CA LEU A 90 15.04 21.30 14.59
C LEU A 90 13.60 21.72 14.27
N LYS A 91 13.40 22.98 13.84
CA LYS A 91 12.09 23.52 13.46
C LYS A 91 11.56 22.93 12.15
N GLU A 92 12.41 22.72 11.15
CA GLU A 92 12.00 22.12 9.86
C GLU A 92 11.66 20.64 9.97
N LYS A 93 12.31 19.90 10.88
CA LYS A 93 12.14 18.45 11.03
C LYS A 93 11.30 18.06 12.26
N ASN A 94 10.70 19.02 12.96
CA ASN A 94 9.91 18.82 14.19
C ASN A 94 10.61 17.91 15.22
N ILE A 95 11.90 18.17 15.49
CA ILE A 95 12.68 17.39 16.45
C ILE A 95 12.73 18.18 17.77
N SER A 96 12.37 17.53 18.88
CA SER A 96 12.40 18.13 20.21
C SER A 96 13.84 18.35 20.69
N ILE A 97 14.06 19.46 21.41
CA ILE A 97 15.40 19.85 21.90
C ILE A 97 15.90 18.86 22.97
N GLU A 98 14.99 18.20 23.70
CA GLU A 98 15.36 17.22 24.72
C GLU A 98 15.93 15.93 24.14
N SER A 99 15.58 15.56 22.90
CA SER A 99 15.98 14.28 22.28
C SER A 99 17.39 14.30 21.68
N ILE A 100 18.09 15.45 21.72
CA ILE A 100 19.43 15.59 21.14
C ILE A 100 20.42 16.02 22.23
N GLN A 101 21.49 15.24 22.37
CA GLN A 101 22.64 15.63 23.19
C GLN A 101 23.55 16.56 22.39
N GLY A 102 23.71 17.80 22.85
CA GLY A 102 24.56 18.80 22.18
C GLY A 102 26.03 18.61 22.54
N THR A 103 26.88 18.44 21.52
CA THR A 103 28.34 18.24 21.70
C THR A 103 29.14 19.53 21.56
N GLY A 104 28.49 20.67 21.31
CA GLY A 104 29.13 21.97 21.15
C GLY A 104 29.67 22.56 22.46
N LYS A 105 30.55 23.56 22.33
CA LYS A 105 31.10 24.33 23.46
C LYS A 105 29.96 24.82 24.37
N HIS A 106 30.04 24.53 25.67
CA HIS A 106 29.01 24.82 26.68
C HIS A 106 27.68 24.05 26.51
N GLY A 107 27.69 22.85 25.90
CA GLY A 107 26.50 21.97 25.80
C GLY A 107 25.51 22.38 24.70
N ARG A 108 25.96 23.22 23.77
CA ARG A 108 25.16 23.73 22.64
C ARG A 108 24.92 22.65 21.60
N ILE A 109 23.68 22.54 21.11
CA ILE A 109 23.34 21.63 20.00
C ILE A 109 23.89 22.20 18.70
N THR A 110 24.73 21.41 18.02
CA THR A 110 25.37 21.77 16.75
C THR A 110 24.65 21.17 15.54
N LYS A 111 24.96 21.64 14.34
CA LYS A 111 24.38 21.12 13.09
C LYS A 111 24.73 19.64 12.90
N LYS A 112 25.93 19.23 13.33
CA LYS A 112 26.41 17.84 13.21
C LYS A 112 25.58 16.88 14.08
N ASP A 113 25.23 17.29 15.29
CA ASP A 113 24.40 16.50 16.21
C ASP A 113 23.00 16.23 15.63
N CYS A 114 22.40 17.22 14.97
CA CYS A 114 21.10 17.06 14.30
C CYS A 114 21.17 16.11 13.10
N ILE A 115 22.28 16.10 12.36
CA ILE A 115 22.46 15.22 11.19
C ILE A 115 22.73 13.77 11.65
N LEU A 116 23.58 13.57 12.66
CA LEU A 116 23.84 12.26 13.24
C LEU A 116 22.56 11.61 13.78
N HIS A 117 21.73 12.37 14.50
CA HIS A 117 20.44 11.87 15.00
C HIS A 117 19.46 11.50 13.86
N LEU A 118 19.53 12.18 12.71
CA LEU A 118 18.74 11.86 11.52
C LEU A 118 19.27 10.60 10.80
N GLU A 119 20.57 10.37 10.82
CA GLU A 119 21.21 9.18 10.25
C GLU A 119 20.97 7.94 11.10
N GLU A 120 21.04 8.04 12.43
CA GLU A 120 20.73 6.96 13.37
C GLU A 120 19.25 6.52 13.33
N LYS A 121 18.33 7.42 12.96
CA LYS A 121 16.90 7.09 12.76
C LYS A 121 16.60 6.32 11.46
N LYS A 122 17.59 6.07 10.59
CA LYS A 122 17.43 5.06 9.54
C LYS A 122 17.46 3.69 10.20
N THR A 123 16.30 3.25 10.69
CA THR A 123 16.10 1.90 11.22
C THR A 123 16.64 0.88 10.22
N PRO A 124 17.45 -0.11 10.64
CA PRO A 124 17.87 -1.17 9.75
C PRO A 124 16.64 -1.83 9.13
N PHE A 125 16.66 -2.04 7.82
CA PHE A 125 15.56 -2.70 7.12
C PHE A 125 15.48 -4.17 7.59
N ILE A 126 14.69 -4.42 8.64
CA ILE A 126 14.49 -5.76 9.18
C ILE A 126 13.60 -6.52 8.18
N ARG A 127 14.18 -7.46 7.45
CA ARG A 127 13.42 -8.41 6.62
C ARG A 127 12.61 -9.33 7.54
N SER A 128 11.38 -8.95 7.85
CA SER A 128 10.46 -9.79 8.63
C SER A 128 9.78 -10.80 7.71
N LYS A 129 9.79 -12.08 8.11
CA LYS A 129 9.10 -13.17 7.39
C LYS A 129 7.90 -13.61 8.22
N LYS A 130 6.70 -13.46 7.69
CA LYS A 130 5.49 -14.04 8.27
C LYS A 130 5.25 -15.41 7.62
N ILE A 131 5.34 -16.47 8.40
CA ILE A 131 5.00 -17.82 7.94
C ILE A 131 3.56 -18.09 8.41
N THR A 132 2.68 -18.45 7.48
CA THR A 132 1.29 -18.82 7.79
C THR A 132 1.03 -20.21 7.19
N PRO A 133 0.64 -21.20 8.00
CA PRO A 133 0.34 -22.53 7.50
C PRO A 133 -0.87 -22.49 6.57
N LEU A 134 -0.87 -23.35 5.55
CA LEU A 134 -2.01 -23.50 4.66
C LEU A 134 -3.14 -24.27 5.36
N SER A 135 -4.38 -23.98 4.98
CA SER A 135 -5.53 -24.78 5.40
C SER A 135 -5.47 -26.19 4.80
N SER A 136 -6.09 -27.17 5.47
CA SER A 136 -6.14 -28.57 5.00
C SER A 136 -6.71 -28.71 3.58
N LEU A 137 -7.76 -27.93 3.26
CA LEU A 137 -8.34 -27.90 1.90
C LEU A 137 -7.36 -27.33 0.88
N ARG A 138 -6.72 -26.20 1.18
CA ARG A 138 -5.76 -25.56 0.27
C ARG A 138 -4.52 -26.42 0.04
N ARG A 139 -4.07 -27.14 1.07
CA ARG A 139 -2.98 -28.12 0.95
C ARG A 139 -3.34 -29.24 -0.03
N LYS A 140 -4.51 -29.88 0.14
CA LYS A 140 -4.97 -30.95 -0.78
C LYS A 140 -5.16 -30.46 -2.22
N ILE A 141 -5.72 -29.26 -2.41
CA ILE A 141 -5.86 -28.65 -3.74
C ILE A 141 -4.48 -28.42 -4.36
N SER A 142 -3.54 -27.87 -3.58
CA SER A 142 -2.17 -27.63 -4.05
C SER A 142 -1.47 -28.94 -4.44
N GLU A 143 -1.59 -29.98 -3.63
CA GLU A 143 -1.04 -31.31 -3.92
C GLU A 143 -1.62 -31.86 -5.24
N ARG A 144 -2.93 -31.77 -5.43
CA ARG A 144 -3.59 -32.25 -6.65
C ARG A 144 -3.21 -31.43 -7.89
N LEU A 145 -3.07 -30.12 -7.78
CA LEU A 145 -2.63 -29.26 -8.89
C LEU A 145 -1.18 -29.57 -9.30
N VAL A 146 -0.28 -29.77 -8.34
CA VAL A 146 1.10 -30.16 -8.63
C VAL A 146 1.16 -31.55 -9.24
N TYR A 147 0.37 -32.49 -8.73
CA TYR A 147 0.24 -33.83 -9.30
C TYR A 147 -0.20 -33.78 -10.77
N VAL A 148 -1.29 -33.08 -11.09
CA VAL A 148 -1.78 -32.94 -12.47
C VAL A 148 -0.72 -32.32 -13.37
N LYS A 149 -0.07 -31.23 -12.94
CA LYS A 149 0.97 -30.54 -13.72
C LYS A 149 2.16 -31.45 -14.06
N ASN A 150 2.53 -32.35 -13.17
CA ASN A 150 3.66 -33.26 -13.37
C ASN A 150 3.28 -34.52 -14.16
N GLN A 151 2.01 -34.94 -14.13
CA GLN A 151 1.54 -36.17 -14.77
C GLN A 151 1.04 -35.97 -16.21
N THR A 152 0.46 -34.81 -16.51
CA THR A 152 -0.15 -34.56 -17.83
C THR A 152 0.78 -33.79 -18.74
N ALA A 153 0.73 -34.08 -20.05
CA ALA A 153 1.36 -33.23 -21.05
C ALA A 153 0.36 -32.15 -21.45
N SER A 154 0.16 -31.15 -20.59
CA SER A 154 -0.88 -30.15 -20.82
C SER A 154 -0.49 -29.15 -21.93
N LEU A 155 -1.31 -29.09 -22.98
CA LEU A 155 -1.27 -28.00 -23.98
C LEU A 155 -2.57 -27.20 -23.90
N THR A 156 -2.53 -25.92 -24.23
CA THR A 156 -3.71 -25.06 -24.31
C THR A 156 -3.78 -24.39 -25.68
N THR A 157 -4.91 -24.55 -26.35
CA THR A 157 -5.23 -23.90 -27.62
C THR A 157 -6.32 -22.86 -27.39
N PHE A 158 -6.30 -21.80 -28.22
CA PHE A 158 -7.24 -20.69 -28.14
C PHE A 158 -7.88 -20.44 -29.50
N ASN A 159 -9.15 -20.03 -29.48
CA ASN A 159 -9.86 -19.54 -30.65
C ASN A 159 -10.71 -18.33 -30.26
N GLU A 160 -11.08 -17.51 -31.24
CA GLU A 160 -11.97 -16.38 -31.07
C GLU A 160 -13.29 -16.68 -31.76
N VAL A 161 -14.40 -16.35 -31.10
CA VAL A 161 -15.74 -16.62 -31.59
C VAL A 161 -16.58 -15.35 -31.57
N ASN A 162 -17.32 -15.10 -32.66
CA ASN A 162 -18.30 -14.04 -32.75
C ASN A 162 -19.61 -14.48 -32.07
N MET A 163 -20.09 -13.68 -31.12
CA MET A 163 -21.30 -13.96 -30.34
C MET A 163 -22.56 -13.26 -30.87
N LEU A 164 -22.47 -12.55 -32.01
CA LEU A 164 -23.54 -11.70 -32.53
C LEU A 164 -24.86 -12.46 -32.72
N GLU A 165 -24.83 -13.60 -33.41
CA GLU A 165 -26.05 -14.37 -33.71
C GLU A 165 -26.76 -14.86 -32.45
N ILE A 166 -26.02 -15.41 -31.48
CA ILE A 166 -26.59 -15.82 -30.19
C ILE A 166 -27.20 -14.62 -29.45
N LEU A 167 -26.54 -13.46 -29.49
CA LEU A 167 -27.07 -12.24 -28.88
C LEU A 167 -28.38 -11.80 -29.55
N MET A 168 -28.47 -11.87 -30.88
CA MET A 168 -29.70 -11.56 -31.63
C MET A 168 -30.84 -12.51 -31.26
N ILE A 169 -30.57 -13.82 -31.29
CA ILE A 169 -31.52 -14.86 -30.89
C ILE A 169 -32.02 -14.61 -29.47
N ARG A 170 -31.10 -14.39 -28.52
CA ARG A 170 -31.46 -14.13 -27.14
C ARG A 170 -32.31 -12.87 -27.01
N LYS A 171 -31.99 -11.80 -27.74
CA LYS A 171 -32.79 -10.56 -27.73
C LYS A 171 -34.22 -10.81 -28.21
N LYS A 172 -34.41 -11.65 -29.22
CA LYS A 172 -35.72 -11.98 -29.81
C LYS A 172 -36.56 -12.90 -28.92
N TYR A 173 -35.96 -13.92 -28.30
CA TYR A 173 -36.71 -15.00 -27.63
C TYR A 173 -36.63 -15.01 -26.10
N LYS A 174 -35.79 -14.19 -25.45
CA LYS A 174 -35.62 -14.21 -23.98
C LYS A 174 -36.92 -14.08 -23.20
N ASP A 175 -37.85 -13.23 -23.64
CA ASP A 175 -39.06 -12.91 -22.89
C ASP A 175 -40.11 -14.01 -23.05
N ILE A 176 -40.20 -14.59 -24.24
CA ILE A 176 -41.07 -15.74 -24.53
C ILE A 176 -40.57 -16.97 -23.76
N PHE A 177 -39.27 -17.24 -23.80
CA PHE A 177 -38.65 -18.35 -23.07
C PHE A 177 -38.85 -18.23 -21.56
N LYS A 178 -38.66 -17.04 -21.00
CA LYS A 178 -38.87 -16.79 -19.57
C LYS A 178 -40.33 -16.97 -19.16
N LYS A 179 -41.28 -16.55 -19.99
CA LYS A 179 -42.72 -16.74 -19.70
C LYS A 179 -43.12 -18.21 -19.67
N LYS A 180 -42.55 -19.03 -20.57
CA LYS A 180 -42.89 -20.46 -20.66
C LYS A 180 -42.20 -21.30 -19.60
N HIS A 181 -40.90 -21.13 -19.42
CA HIS A 181 -40.06 -22.01 -18.60
C HIS A 181 -39.74 -21.47 -17.21
N GLY A 182 -40.06 -20.20 -16.93
CA GLY A 182 -39.76 -19.55 -15.65
C GLY A 182 -38.28 -19.23 -15.42
N VAL A 183 -37.39 -19.56 -16.36
CA VAL A 183 -35.95 -19.34 -16.31
C VAL A 183 -35.46 -18.46 -17.45
N ASN A 184 -34.34 -17.75 -17.25
CA ASN A 184 -33.79 -16.89 -18.29
C ASN A 184 -33.08 -17.72 -19.37
N LEU A 185 -33.26 -17.35 -20.64
CA LEU A 185 -32.47 -17.92 -21.74
C LEU A 185 -31.00 -17.48 -21.62
N GLY A 186 -30.14 -18.40 -21.19
CA GLY A 186 -28.71 -18.17 -20.97
C GLY A 186 -27.85 -18.44 -22.22
N PHE A 187 -26.63 -17.92 -22.21
CA PHE A 187 -25.62 -18.29 -23.23
C PHE A 187 -25.10 -19.72 -23.04
N MET A 188 -25.13 -20.21 -21.79
CA MET A 188 -24.65 -21.53 -21.42
C MET A 188 -25.36 -22.65 -22.19
N SER A 189 -26.67 -22.54 -22.44
CA SER A 189 -27.42 -23.57 -23.15
C SER A 189 -26.88 -23.80 -24.56
N PHE A 190 -26.66 -22.72 -25.31
CA PHE A 190 -26.05 -22.80 -26.64
C PHE A 190 -24.61 -23.34 -26.56
N PHE A 191 -23.82 -22.84 -25.62
CA PHE A 191 -22.44 -23.29 -25.43
C PHE A 191 -22.35 -24.80 -25.11
N THR A 192 -23.17 -25.29 -24.19
CA THR A 192 -23.24 -26.71 -23.82
C THR A 192 -23.66 -27.55 -25.01
N LEU A 193 -24.68 -27.14 -25.78
CA LEU A 193 -25.08 -27.84 -27.00
C LEU A 193 -23.95 -27.88 -28.04
N SER A 194 -23.22 -26.78 -28.24
CA SER A 194 -22.06 -26.71 -29.13
C SER A 194 -20.96 -27.68 -28.67
N CYS A 195 -20.65 -27.72 -27.37
CA CYS A 195 -19.67 -28.65 -26.82
C CYS A 195 -20.09 -30.10 -27.01
N VAL A 196 -21.34 -30.47 -26.67
CA VAL A 196 -21.83 -31.84 -26.83
C VAL A 196 -21.80 -32.28 -28.30
N ARG A 197 -22.19 -31.39 -29.22
CA ARG A 197 -22.07 -31.64 -30.66
C ARG A 197 -20.61 -31.88 -31.06
N ALA A 198 -19.68 -31.04 -30.59
CA ALA A 198 -18.27 -31.19 -30.91
C ALA A 198 -17.65 -32.47 -30.30
N LEU A 199 -18.05 -32.87 -29.08
CA LEU A 199 -17.60 -34.11 -28.45
C LEU A 199 -18.05 -35.36 -29.21
N LYS A 200 -19.21 -35.31 -29.91
CA LYS A 200 -19.64 -36.40 -30.81
C LYS A 200 -18.73 -36.55 -32.03
N LEU A 201 -18.17 -35.45 -32.52
CA LEU A 201 -17.26 -35.45 -33.67
C LEU A 201 -15.82 -35.79 -33.27
N TYR A 202 -15.43 -35.44 -32.04
CA TYR A 202 -14.08 -35.63 -31.49
C TYR A 202 -14.16 -36.40 -30.16
N PRO A 203 -14.47 -37.72 -30.21
CA PRO A 203 -14.74 -38.52 -29.01
C PRO A 203 -13.54 -38.66 -28.07
N ASP A 204 -12.31 -38.56 -28.60
CA ASP A 204 -11.08 -38.66 -27.80
C ASP A 204 -10.85 -37.47 -26.86
N ILE A 205 -11.55 -36.35 -27.09
CA ILE A 205 -11.57 -35.22 -26.15
C ILE A 205 -12.34 -35.56 -24.87
N ASN A 206 -13.31 -36.48 -24.98
CA ASN A 206 -14.05 -37.00 -23.83
C ASN A 206 -13.35 -38.18 -23.15
N ALA A 207 -12.14 -38.57 -23.57
CA ALA A 207 -11.47 -39.76 -23.07
C ALA A 207 -10.62 -39.51 -21.82
N MET A 208 -10.28 -40.58 -21.10
CA MET A 208 -9.43 -40.57 -19.91
C MET A 208 -8.29 -41.60 -20.05
N ILE A 209 -7.09 -41.25 -19.57
CA ILE A 209 -6.01 -42.22 -19.36
C ILE A 209 -6.18 -42.88 -18.00
N ASN A 210 -6.17 -44.22 -17.97
CA ASN A 210 -6.09 -45.01 -16.76
C ASN A 210 -4.93 -46.01 -16.88
N GLY A 211 -3.78 -45.67 -16.30
CA GLY A 211 -2.55 -46.46 -16.46
C GLY A 211 -2.07 -46.43 -17.92
N GLU A 212 -2.04 -47.59 -18.56
CA GLU A 212 -1.67 -47.76 -19.97
C GLU A 212 -2.88 -47.77 -20.92
N GLU A 213 -4.10 -47.73 -20.37
CA GLU A 213 -5.34 -47.83 -21.14
C GLU A 213 -5.98 -46.45 -21.38
N LYS A 214 -6.58 -46.30 -22.57
CA LYS A 214 -7.49 -45.19 -22.89
C LYS A 214 -8.92 -45.65 -22.67
N ILE A 215 -9.70 -44.90 -21.89
CA ILE A 215 -11.12 -45.13 -21.64
C ILE A 215 -11.93 -44.06 -22.38
N ASN A 216 -12.80 -44.49 -23.28
CA ASN A 216 -13.80 -43.64 -23.92
C ASN A 216 -15.15 -43.83 -23.22
N PHE A 217 -15.91 -42.75 -23.04
CA PHE A 217 -17.24 -42.79 -22.43
C PHE A 217 -18.34 -42.59 -23.46
N GLU A 218 -19.47 -43.29 -23.27
CA GLU A 218 -20.68 -43.15 -24.09
C GLU A 218 -21.61 -42.02 -23.59
N TYR A 219 -21.26 -41.39 -22.48
CA TYR A 219 -21.99 -40.27 -21.88
C TYR A 219 -21.11 -39.01 -21.84
N TYR A 220 -21.77 -37.86 -21.71
CA TYR A 220 -21.13 -36.54 -21.67
C TYR A 220 -21.48 -35.84 -20.36
N ASP A 221 -20.52 -35.83 -19.44
CA ASP A 221 -20.65 -35.13 -18.17
C ASP A 221 -19.89 -33.81 -18.19
N SER A 222 -20.46 -32.82 -17.51
CA SER A 222 -19.80 -31.53 -17.31
C SER A 222 -19.65 -31.24 -15.82
N ALA A 223 -18.45 -30.87 -15.40
CA ALA A 223 -18.17 -30.55 -14.00
C ALA A 223 -18.51 -29.07 -13.69
N ILE A 224 -17.78 -28.14 -14.30
CA ILE A 224 -17.97 -26.70 -14.13
C ILE A 224 -17.88 -26.06 -15.50
N LEU A 225 -18.91 -25.30 -15.86
CA LEU A 225 -18.91 -24.50 -17.07
C LEU A 225 -18.76 -23.03 -16.72
N GLY A 226 -17.81 -22.38 -17.37
CA GLY A 226 -17.59 -20.95 -17.31
C GLY A 226 -17.33 -20.40 -18.70
N MET A 227 -17.98 -19.29 -19.04
CA MET A 227 -17.71 -18.58 -20.29
C MET A 227 -16.75 -17.43 -20.03
N HIS A 228 -15.92 -17.14 -21.03
CA HIS A 228 -15.08 -15.95 -20.99
C HIS A 228 -15.93 -14.68 -21.18
N LYS A 229 -15.34 -13.52 -20.91
CA LYS A 229 -16.02 -12.24 -21.10
C LYS A 229 -16.27 -11.98 -22.58
N ILE A 230 -17.50 -11.61 -22.93
CA ILE A 230 -17.85 -11.07 -24.25
C ILE A 230 -17.43 -9.60 -24.27
N MET A 231 -16.67 -9.20 -25.29
CA MET A 231 -16.18 -7.83 -25.44
C MET A 231 -16.30 -7.37 -26.90
N GLU A 232 -16.71 -6.13 -27.08
CA GLU A 232 -16.71 -5.48 -28.39
C GLU A 232 -15.28 -5.34 -28.91
N ARG A 233 -15.03 -5.86 -30.12
CA ARG A 233 -13.71 -5.80 -30.78
C ARG A 233 -13.85 -5.43 -32.25
N PRO A 234 -12.92 -4.63 -32.80
CA PRO A 234 -12.87 -4.38 -34.22
C PRO A 234 -12.39 -5.64 -34.95
N VAL A 235 -13.16 -6.10 -35.92
CA VAL A 235 -12.87 -7.26 -36.77
C VAL A 235 -13.16 -6.93 -38.23
N VAL A 236 -12.47 -7.59 -39.15
CA VAL A 236 -12.70 -7.40 -40.59
C VAL A 236 -13.82 -8.32 -41.05
N VAL A 237 -14.91 -7.73 -41.56
CA VAL A 237 -16.05 -8.44 -42.16
C VAL A 237 -16.21 -7.90 -43.58
N ASN A 238 -16.20 -8.78 -44.58
CA ASN A 238 -16.36 -8.41 -46.00
C ASN A 238 -15.45 -7.26 -46.47
N GLY A 239 -14.21 -7.21 -45.96
CA GLY A 239 -13.24 -6.18 -46.31
C GLY A 239 -13.41 -4.83 -45.57
N SER A 240 -14.38 -4.69 -44.69
CA SER A 240 -14.60 -3.51 -43.84
C SER A 240 -14.33 -3.81 -42.37
N ILE A 241 -13.87 -2.82 -41.60
CA ILE A 241 -13.70 -2.96 -40.15
C ILE A 241 -15.05 -2.70 -39.49
N GLU A 242 -15.57 -3.70 -38.79
CA GLU A 242 -16.81 -3.64 -38.01
C GLU A 242 -16.52 -3.94 -36.54
N ILE A 243 -17.36 -3.41 -35.65
CA ILE A 243 -17.30 -3.76 -34.23
C ILE A 243 -18.22 -4.96 -34.01
N GLN A 244 -17.68 -6.04 -33.46
CA GLN A 244 -18.41 -7.28 -33.21
C GLN A 244 -18.21 -7.74 -31.74
N PRO A 245 -19.22 -8.38 -31.13
CA PRO A 245 -19.13 -8.93 -29.79
C PRO A 245 -18.35 -10.25 -29.81
N MET A 246 -17.08 -10.20 -29.45
CA MET A 246 -16.16 -11.34 -29.53
C MET A 246 -15.93 -11.98 -28.16
N MET A 247 -15.65 -13.28 -28.15
CA MET A 247 -15.29 -14.06 -26.96
C MET A 247 -14.12 -14.99 -27.27
N TYR A 248 -13.29 -15.27 -26.26
CA TYR A 248 -12.25 -16.30 -26.35
C TYR A 248 -12.80 -17.67 -25.94
N LEU A 249 -12.48 -18.68 -26.75
CA LEU A 249 -12.58 -20.09 -26.41
C LEU A 249 -11.18 -20.63 -26.12
N ALA A 250 -11.04 -21.36 -25.02
CA ALA A 250 -9.78 -21.99 -24.66
C ALA A 250 -10.04 -23.45 -24.32
N LEU A 251 -9.18 -24.34 -24.83
CA LEU A 251 -9.19 -25.76 -24.50
C LEU A 251 -7.81 -26.15 -23.98
N SER A 252 -7.75 -26.53 -22.71
CA SER A 252 -6.58 -27.22 -22.15
C SER A 252 -6.83 -28.72 -22.19
N TYR A 253 -5.88 -29.46 -22.73
CA TYR A 253 -6.01 -30.90 -22.97
C TYR A 253 -4.72 -31.64 -22.67
N ASP A 254 -4.81 -32.96 -22.50
CA ASP A 254 -3.64 -33.83 -22.32
C ASP A 254 -3.16 -34.31 -23.69
N HIS A 255 -1.99 -33.81 -24.10
CA HIS A 255 -1.37 -34.08 -25.40
C HIS A 255 -0.89 -35.54 -25.54
N ARG A 256 -1.03 -36.37 -24.50
CA ARG A 256 -0.81 -37.82 -24.59
C ARG A 256 -1.95 -38.56 -25.29
N ILE A 257 -3.18 -38.04 -25.22
CA ILE A 257 -4.35 -38.61 -25.91
C ILE A 257 -4.66 -37.81 -27.17
N ILE A 258 -4.72 -36.49 -27.00
CA ILE A 258 -5.32 -35.58 -27.99
C ILE A 258 -4.19 -34.89 -28.74
N ASP A 259 -4.25 -34.91 -30.07
CA ASP A 259 -3.30 -34.16 -30.89
C ASP A 259 -3.76 -32.70 -31.14
N GLY A 260 -2.89 -31.90 -31.76
CA GLY A 260 -3.22 -30.51 -32.11
C GLY A 260 -4.37 -30.38 -33.12
N LYS A 261 -4.53 -31.33 -34.03
CA LYS A 261 -5.56 -31.30 -35.08
C LYS A 261 -6.94 -31.56 -34.47
N GLU A 262 -7.07 -32.53 -33.58
CA GLU A 262 -8.31 -32.86 -32.87
C GLU A 262 -8.73 -31.70 -31.97
N SER A 263 -7.80 -31.15 -31.19
CA SER A 263 -8.06 -30.00 -30.33
C SER A 263 -8.52 -28.77 -31.10
N VAL A 264 -7.81 -28.41 -32.18
CA VAL A 264 -8.21 -27.27 -33.04
C VAL A 264 -9.54 -27.56 -33.73
N GLY A 265 -9.73 -28.77 -34.27
CA GLY A 265 -10.96 -29.19 -34.91
C GLY A 265 -12.17 -29.09 -33.98
N PHE A 266 -12.02 -29.50 -32.73
CA PHE A 266 -13.06 -29.34 -31.71
C PHE A 266 -13.39 -27.88 -31.45
N LEU A 267 -12.39 -27.03 -31.21
CA LEU A 267 -12.62 -25.61 -30.98
C LEU A 267 -13.29 -24.93 -32.20
N VAL A 268 -12.88 -25.30 -33.41
CA VAL A 268 -13.51 -24.82 -34.65
C VAL A 268 -14.97 -25.30 -34.74
N SER A 269 -15.24 -26.56 -34.44
CA SER A 269 -16.60 -27.12 -34.44
C SER A 269 -17.52 -26.44 -33.40
N VAL A 270 -16.99 -26.10 -32.22
CA VAL A 270 -17.71 -25.30 -31.21
C VAL A 270 -17.94 -23.87 -31.71
N LYS A 271 -16.91 -23.24 -32.30
CA LYS A 271 -16.98 -21.89 -32.88
C LYS A 271 -18.05 -21.81 -33.96
N GLU A 272 -18.04 -22.71 -34.94
CA GLU A 272 -19.00 -22.74 -36.04
C GLU A 272 -20.44 -22.88 -35.54
N ALA A 273 -20.68 -23.72 -34.53
CA ALA A 273 -22.01 -23.89 -33.94
C ALA A 273 -22.49 -22.64 -33.17
N ILE A 274 -21.57 -21.84 -32.64
CA ILE A 274 -21.87 -20.58 -31.95
C ILE A 274 -22.10 -19.44 -32.94
N GLU A 275 -21.29 -19.36 -34.00
CA GLU A 275 -21.39 -18.32 -35.03
C GLU A 275 -22.56 -18.55 -35.99
N ASP A 276 -22.98 -19.80 -36.19
CA ASP A 276 -24.13 -20.16 -37.03
C ASP A 276 -25.07 -21.17 -36.33
N PRO A 277 -25.75 -20.74 -35.25
CA PRO A 277 -26.64 -21.62 -34.49
C PRO A 277 -27.86 -22.08 -35.31
N ILE A 278 -28.26 -21.31 -36.33
CA ILE A 278 -29.39 -21.63 -37.21
C ILE A 278 -29.05 -22.87 -38.04
N LYS A 279 -27.88 -22.90 -38.67
CA LYS A 279 -27.43 -24.05 -39.43
C LYS A 279 -27.24 -25.30 -38.58
N PHE A 280 -26.59 -25.17 -37.41
CA PHE A 280 -26.16 -26.33 -36.64
C PHE A 280 -27.19 -26.88 -35.65
N PHE A 281 -28.09 -26.03 -35.13
CA PHE A 281 -29.12 -26.46 -34.20
C PHE A 281 -30.51 -26.44 -34.82
N MET A 282 -30.79 -25.53 -35.76
CA MET A 282 -32.13 -25.30 -36.32
C MET A 282 -32.35 -25.91 -37.70
N GLU A 283 -31.49 -26.84 -38.13
CA GLU A 283 -31.59 -27.49 -39.44
C GLU A 283 -31.62 -26.49 -40.61
N GLY A 284 -31.05 -25.29 -40.42
CA GLY A 284 -31.05 -24.22 -41.43
C GLY A 284 -32.34 -23.40 -41.53
N ASN A 285 -33.33 -23.62 -40.65
CA ASN A 285 -34.56 -22.83 -40.60
C ASN A 285 -34.75 -22.16 -39.22
N GLU A 286 -34.74 -20.83 -39.16
CA GLU A 286 -34.92 -20.07 -37.91
C GLU A 286 -36.25 -20.38 -37.21
N GLU A 287 -37.29 -20.81 -37.93
CA GLU A 287 -38.59 -21.18 -37.35
C GLU A 287 -38.48 -22.39 -36.40
N ASN A 288 -37.49 -23.27 -36.63
CA ASN A 288 -37.23 -24.42 -35.77
C ASN A 288 -36.71 -24.03 -34.39
N ILE A 289 -36.34 -22.76 -34.17
CA ILE A 289 -35.88 -22.31 -32.85
C ILE A 289 -36.93 -22.51 -31.77
N SER A 290 -38.22 -22.41 -32.12
CA SER A 290 -39.31 -22.67 -31.18
C SER A 290 -39.29 -24.13 -30.72
N LYS A 291 -38.97 -25.07 -31.62
CA LYS A 291 -38.84 -26.48 -31.28
C LYS A 291 -37.65 -26.75 -30.35
N ILE A 292 -36.50 -26.10 -30.59
CA ILE A 292 -35.27 -26.29 -29.79
C ILE A 292 -35.37 -25.65 -28.42
N LEU A 293 -35.92 -24.43 -28.37
CA LEU A 293 -36.15 -23.70 -27.13
C LEU A 293 -37.41 -24.20 -26.41
N GLU A 294 -38.06 -25.23 -26.95
CA GLU A 294 -39.33 -25.76 -26.48
C GLU A 294 -40.32 -24.64 -26.16
N LEU A 295 -40.45 -23.64 -27.04
CA LEU A 295 -41.40 -22.51 -26.98
C LEU A 295 -42.79 -22.90 -27.46
#